data_AF-A0A2D0KD72-F1
#
_entry.id   AF-A0A2D0KD72-F1
#
_cell.length_a   1.000
_cell.length_b   1.000
_cell.length_c   1.000
_cell.angle_alpha   90.00
_cell.angle_beta   90.00
_cell.angle_gamma   90.00
#
_symmetry.space_group_name_H-M   'P 1'
#
loop_
_entity.id
_entity.type
_entity.pdbx_description
1 polymer ?
#
loop_
_entity_poly.entity_id
_entity_poly.type
_entity_poly.pdbx_seq_one_letter_code
_entity_poly.pdbx_strand_id
1 'polypeptide(L)' 'MKIREIPPLGLRIEPELKQVLKDVAKKEGRSLNSELVQRLKRTLREDGLINA' A
#
# COMPACT_ATOMS: atom_id res chain seq x y z
N MET A 1 -14.20 -12.42 0.53
CA MET A 1 -13.60 -12.12 -0.79
C MET A 1 -12.11 -12.41 -0.70
N LYS A 2 -11.55 -13.21 -1.62
CA LYS A 2 -10.10 -13.49 -1.60
C LYS A 2 -9.38 -12.28 -2.19
N ILE A 3 -8.25 -11.87 -1.61
CA ILE A 3 -7.45 -10.72 -2.09
C ILE A 3 -7.09 -10.87 -3.57
N ARG A 4 -6.92 -12.11 -4.06
CA ARG A 4 -6.59 -12.42 -5.46
C ARG A 4 -7.73 -12.13 -6.45
N GLU A 5 -8.96 -11.97 -5.97
CA GLU A 5 -10.15 -11.67 -6.80
C GLU A 5 -10.34 -10.15 -6.97
N ILE A 6 -9.60 -9.33 -6.22
CA ILE A 6 -9.66 -7.88 -6.31
C ILE A 6 -8.79 -7.44 -7.50
N PRO A 7 -9.35 -6.74 -8.51
CA PRO A 7 -8.54 -6.26 -9.62
C PRO A 7 -7.51 -5.23 -9.14
N PRO A 8 -6.31 -5.19 -9.74
CA PRO A 8 -5.28 -4.24 -9.36
C PRO A 8 -5.74 -2.79 -9.63
N LEU A 9 -5.37 -1.87 -8.74
CA LEU A 9 -5.75 -0.45 -8.83
C LEU A 9 -5.10 0.29 -10.02
N GLY A 10 -3.96 -0.18 -10.54
CA GLY A 10 -3.33 0.40 -11.73
C GLY A 10 -2.75 1.81 -11.55
N LEU A 11 -2.05 2.07 -10.44
CA LEU A 11 -1.46 3.39 -10.15
C LEU A 11 -0.20 3.69 -10.96
N ARG A 12 -0.09 4.95 -11.43
CA ARG A 12 1.16 5.53 -11.94
C ARG A 12 1.89 6.19 -10.78
N ILE A 13 3.12 5.74 -10.51
CA ILE A 13 3.96 6.22 -9.42
C ILE A 13 5.32 6.55 -10.02
N GLU A 14 5.90 7.68 -9.63
CA GLU A 14 7.24 8.06 -10.05
C GLU A 14 8.26 6.96 -9.73
N PRO A 15 9.26 6.71 -10.60
CA PRO A 15 10.17 5.58 -10.44
C PRO A 15 10.92 5.58 -9.11
N GLU A 16 11.37 6.75 -8.66
CA GLU A 16 12.13 6.92 -7.42
C GLU A 16 11.27 6.57 -6.20
N LEU A 17 10.07 7.14 -6.12
CA LEU A 17 9.11 6.82 -5.06
C LEU A 17 8.73 5.33 -5.05
N LYS A 18 8.52 4.74 -6.24
CA LYS A 18 8.23 3.31 -6.37
C LYS A 18 9.37 2.45 -5.84
N GLN A 19 10.63 2.87 -6.03
CA GLN A 19 11.79 2.15 -5.52
C GLN A 19 11.85 2.20 -4.00
N VAL A 20 11.67 3.39 -3.39
CA VAL A 20 11.63 3.53 -1.93
C VAL A 20 10.53 2.65 -1.32
N LEU A 21 9.34 2.63 -1.91
CA LEU A 21 8.23 1.80 -1.44
C LEU A 21 8.54 0.31 -1.52
N LYS A 22 9.24 -0.15 -2.57
CA LYS A 22 9.69 -1.55 -2.67
C LYS A 22 10.69 -1.91 -1.59
N ASP A 23 11.63 -1.02 -1.30
CA ASP A 23 12.68 -1.27 -0.30
C ASP A 23 12.08 -1.34 1.10
N VAL A 24 11.14 -0.46 1.42
CA VAL A 24 10.40 -0.52 2.70
C VAL A 24 9.55 -1.79 2.77
N ALA A 25 8.80 -2.12 1.72
CA ALA A 25 8.00 -3.35 1.69
C ALA A 25 8.87 -4.60 1.94
N LYS A 26 10.05 -4.66 1.32
CA LYS A 26 11.01 -5.76 1.53
C LYS A 26 11.52 -5.82 2.97
N LYS A 27 11.87 -4.68 3.59
CA LYS A 27 12.31 -4.60 4.98
C LYS A 27 11.22 -5.09 5.95
N GLU A 28 9.96 -4.81 5.65
CA GLU A 28 8.80 -5.18 6.46
C GLU A 28 8.27 -6.60 6.16
N GLY A 29 8.88 -7.34 5.23
CA GLY A 29 8.40 -8.66 4.80
C GLY A 29 7.04 -8.62 4.08
N ARG A 30 6.67 -7.48 3.49
CA ARG A 30 5.39 -7.26 2.79
C ARG A 30 5.59 -7.26 1.28
N SER A 31 4.52 -7.60 0.55
CA SER A 31 4.45 -7.25 -0.88
C SER A 31 4.25 -5.75 -1.05
N LEU A 32 4.65 -5.19 -2.20
CA LEU A 32 4.45 -3.77 -2.51
C LEU A 32 2.98 -3.35 -2.35
N ASN A 33 2.05 -4.19 -2.79
CA ASN A 33 0.62 -3.92 -2.64
C ASN A 33 0.18 -3.90 -1.17
N SER A 34 0.66 -4.84 -0.36
CA SER A 34 0.34 -4.88 1.08
C SER A 34 0.87 -3.62 1.78
N GLU A 35 2.09 -3.19 1.46
CA GLU A 35 2.68 -1.96 2.01
C GLU A 35 1.89 -0.70 1.63
N LEU A 36 1.49 -0.58 0.36
CA LEU A 36 0.64 0.52 -0.10
C LEU A 36 -0.70 0.56 0.64
N VAL A 37 -1.37 -0.59 0.79
CA VAL A 37 -2.63 -0.69 1.53
C VAL A 37 -2.45 -0.30 3.00
N GLN A 38 -1.37 -0.73 3.66
CA GLN A 38 -1.10 -0.35 5.06
C GLN A 38 -0.86 1.15 5.20
N ARG A 39 -0.10 1.77 4.29
CA ARG A 39 0.10 3.22 4.28
C ARG A 39 -1.20 3.98 4.09
N LEU A 40 -2.03 3.60 3.11
CA LEU A 40 -3.33 4.21 2.87
C LEU A 40 -4.26 4.05 4.08
N LYS A 41 -4.30 2.87 4.70
CA LYS A 41 -5.08 2.65 5.93
C LYS A 41 -4.60 3.54 7.07
N ARG A 42 -3.29 3.70 7.22
CA ARG A 42 -2.72 4.56 8.26
C ARG A 42 -3.13 6.02 8.05
N THR A 43 -2.95 6.57 6.85
CA THR A 43 -3.32 7.97 6.58
C THR A 43 -4.82 8.20 6.76
N LEU A 44 -5.67 7.31 6.26
CA LEU A 44 -7.13 7.44 6.41
C LEU A 44 -7.60 7.33 7.87
N ARG A 45 -6.86 6.64 8.75
CA ARG A 45 -7.11 6.64 10.20
C ARG A 45 -6.67 7.94 10.85
N GLU A 46 -5.49 8.44 10.47
CA GLU A 46 -4.98 9.74 10.94
C GLU A 46 -5.94 10.88 10.54
N ASP A 47 -6.57 10.76 9.36
CA ASP A 47 -7.61 11.67 8.86
C ASP A 47 -8.99 11.46 9.53
N GLY A 48 -9.16 10.43 10.35
CA GLY A 48 -10.44 10.09 10.99
C GLY A 48 -11.54 9.56 10.04
N LEU A 49 -11.17 9.20 8.81
CA LEU A 49 -12.11 8.75 7.76
C LEU A 49 -12.47 7.27 7.88
N ILE A 50 -11.59 6.47 8.48
CA ILE A 50 -11.86 5.07 8.79
C ILE A 50 -11.53 4.80 10.27
N ASN A 51 -12.46 4.13 10.94
CA ASN A 51 -12.21 3.57 12.25
C ASN A 51 -11.74 2.12 12.05
N ALA A 52 -10.65 1.76 12.73
CA ALA A 52 -10.09 0.40 12.68
C ALA A 52 -11.02 -0.59 13.36
#